data_AF-A0A7Y4X7T4-F1
#
_entry.id   AF-A0A7Y4X7T4-F1
#
_cell.length_a   1.000
_cell.length_b   1.000
_cell.length_c   1.000
_cell.angle_alpha   90.00
_cell.angle_beta   90.00
_cell.angle_gamma   90.00
#
_symmetry.space_group_name_H-M   'P 1'
#
loop_
_entity.id
_entity.type
_entity.pdbx_description
1 polymer ?
#
loop_
_entity_poly.entity_id
_entity_poly.type
_entity_poly.pdbx_seq_one_letter_code
_entity_poly.pdbx_strand_id
1 'polypeptide(L)'
;MKQTSTAALFVIGLGAGAVITAVDNFAFGGEVSPIVIVAMLLVATITMGMVWGARGGLAATAVWLCLPLSHLIKHALGWPDTLHPNTYKSILMLAAFTLVIASLGVACGTLLRKLRH
;
A
#
# COMPACT_ATOMS: atom_id res chain seq x y z
N MET A 1 17.46 10.53 -17.66
CA MET A 1 16.59 9.36 -17.36
C MET A 1 15.31 9.50 -18.17
N LYS A 2 14.89 8.47 -18.92
CA LYS A 2 13.58 8.50 -19.61
C LYS A 2 12.48 8.65 -18.58
N GLN A 3 11.54 9.56 -18.83
CA GLN A 3 10.42 9.85 -17.95
C GLN A 3 9.48 8.63 -17.93
N THR A 4 9.38 7.93 -16.79
CA THR A 4 8.45 6.79 -16.64
C THR A 4 7.02 7.28 -16.90
N SER A 5 6.25 6.56 -17.72
CA SER A 5 4.85 6.92 -17.99
C SER A 5 3.99 6.76 -16.74
N THR A 6 2.89 7.50 -16.65
CA THR A 6 1.94 7.40 -15.53
C THR A 6 1.33 6.01 -15.45
N ALA A 7 0.98 5.42 -16.59
CA ALA A 7 0.49 4.05 -16.66
C ALA A 7 1.48 3.04 -16.08
N ALA A 8 2.77 3.16 -16.43
CA ALA A 8 3.80 2.26 -15.90
C ALA A 8 3.95 2.41 -14.37
N LEU A 9 3.88 3.63 -13.83
CA LEU A 9 3.92 3.87 -12.38
C LEU A 9 2.73 3.20 -11.68
N PHE A 10 1.54 3.32 -12.25
CA PHE A 10 0.33 2.71 -11.69
C PHE A 10 0.43 1.18 -11.71
N VAL A 11 0.87 0.59 -12.82
CA VAL A 11 1.06 -0.88 -12.95
C VAL A 11 2.10 -1.40 -11.95
N ILE A 12 3.23 -0.71 -11.79
CA ILE A 12 4.24 -1.07 -10.79
C ILE A 12 3.64 -1.00 -9.38
N GLY A 13 2.85 0.04 -9.10
CA GLY A 13 2.17 0.19 -7.83
C GLY A 13 1.14 -0.92 -7.56
N LEU A 14 0.34 -1.29 -8.55
CA LEU A 14 -0.58 -2.43 -8.45
C LEU A 14 0.16 -3.74 -8.19
N GLY A 15 1.29 -3.97 -8.87
CA GLY A 15 2.11 -5.16 -8.66
C GLY A 15 2.65 -5.25 -7.22
N ALA A 16 3.21 -4.15 -6.71
CA ALA A 16 3.67 -4.09 -5.33
C ALA A 16 2.51 -4.22 -4.32
N GLY A 17 1.38 -3.57 -4.57
CA GLY A 17 0.17 -3.69 -3.76
C GLY A 17 -0.37 -5.11 -3.72
N ALA A 18 -0.41 -5.80 -4.86
CA ALA A 18 -0.82 -7.21 -4.93
C ALA A 18 0.08 -8.12 -4.09
N VAL A 19 1.40 -7.87 -4.07
CA VAL A 19 2.33 -8.62 -3.21
C VAL A 19 2.04 -8.36 -1.73
N ILE A 20 1.84 -7.11 -1.32
CA ILE A 20 1.52 -6.79 0.08
C ILE A 20 0.19 -7.41 0.49
N THR A 21 -0.84 -7.28 -0.34
CA THR A 21 -2.14 -7.93 -0.15
C THR A 21 -2.01 -9.45 -0.06
N ALA A 22 -1.17 -10.08 -0.89
CA ALA A 22 -0.94 -11.51 -0.80
C ALA A 22 -0.32 -11.88 0.56
N VAL A 23 0.68 -11.13 1.03
CA VAL A 23 1.29 -11.36 2.37
C VAL A 23 0.26 -11.17 3.49
N ASP A 24 -0.59 -10.14 3.40
CA ASP A 24 -1.70 -9.91 4.35
C ASP A 24 -2.66 -11.11 4.38
N ASN A 25 -2.95 -11.69 3.21
CA ASN A 25 -3.83 -12.85 3.09
C ASN A 25 -3.16 -14.16 3.54
N PHE A 26 -1.87 -14.38 3.29
CA PHE A 26 -1.20 -15.61 3.73
C PHE A 26 -1.12 -15.73 5.26
N ALA A 27 -1.42 -14.66 6.00
CA ALA A 27 -1.58 -14.67 7.45
C ALA A 27 -2.73 -15.57 7.96
N PHE A 28 -3.59 -16.10 7.09
CA PHE A 28 -4.65 -17.06 7.45
C PHE A 28 -4.14 -18.36 8.12
N GLY A 29 -2.84 -18.68 8.04
CA GLY A 29 -2.25 -19.91 8.62
C GLY A 29 -1.12 -19.71 9.64
N GLY A 30 -0.73 -18.48 9.91
CA GLY A 30 0.33 -18.12 10.86
C GLY A 30 0.38 -16.60 10.97
N GLU A 31 0.20 -16.07 12.17
CA GLU A 31 -0.06 -14.65 12.40
C GLU A 31 1.08 -13.77 11.85
N VAL A 32 0.94 -13.28 10.62
CA VAL A 32 1.73 -12.14 10.15
C VAL A 32 1.18 -10.93 10.90
N SER A 33 1.96 -10.43 11.85
CA SER A 33 1.57 -9.28 12.66
C SER A 33 1.19 -8.10 11.75
N PRO A 34 0.09 -7.37 12.04
CA PRO A 34 -0.30 -6.18 11.27
C PRO A 34 0.83 -5.15 11.07
N ILE A 35 1.80 -5.13 11.98
CA ILE A 35 2.98 -4.28 11.88
C ILE A 35 3.85 -4.58 10.65
N VAL A 36 3.87 -5.82 10.17
CA VAL A 36 4.62 -6.23 8.98
C VAL A 36 4.01 -5.60 7.74
N ILE A 37 2.67 -5.63 7.61
CA ILE A 37 1.95 -5.03 6.49
C ILE A 37 2.16 -3.51 6.47
N VAL A 38 2.11 -2.87 7.64
CA VAL A 38 2.42 -1.44 7.80
C VAL A 38 3.86 -1.13 7.39
N ALA A 39 4.83 -1.93 7.82
CA ALA A 39 6.23 -1.75 7.46
C ALA A 39 6.46 -1.94 5.96
N MET A 40 5.86 -2.96 5.34
CA MET A 40 5.94 -3.19 3.89
C MET A 40 5.35 -2.02 3.11
N LEU A 41 4.17 -1.53 3.50
CA LEU A 41 3.53 -0.38 2.87
C LEU A 41 4.41 0.87 2.99
N LEU A 42 4.95 1.13 4.19
CA LEU A 42 5.83 2.27 4.44
C LEU A 42 7.10 2.20 3.58
N VAL A 43 7.80 1.06 3.58
CA VAL A 43 9.02 0.87 2.78
C VAL A 43 8.75 0.99 1.28
N ALA A 44 7.66 0.39 0.79
CA ALA A 44 7.28 0.47 -0.62
C ALA A 44 7.03 1.92 -1.05
N THR A 45 6.28 2.67 -0.24
CA THR A 45 5.91 4.06 -0.55
C THR A 45 7.08 5.04 -0.36
N ILE A 46 7.99 4.82 0.60
CA ILE A 46 9.30 5.50 0.69
C ILE A 46 10.09 5.28 -0.59
N THR A 47 10.22 4.02 -1.03
CA THR A 47 10.98 3.67 -2.23
C THR A 47 10.41 4.39 -3.45
N MET A 48 9.08 4.43 -3.58
CA MET A 48 8.41 5.14 -4.67
C MET A 48 8.69 6.65 -4.66
N GLY A 49 8.62 7.28 -3.49
CA GLY A 49 9.00 8.69 -3.31
C GLY A 49 10.47 8.97 -3.63
N MET A 50 11.38 8.07 -3.22
CA MET A 50 12.81 8.20 -3.51
C MET A 50 13.10 8.09 -5.01
N VAL A 51 12.54 7.08 -5.69
CA VAL A 51 12.85 6.76 -7.09
C VAL A 51 12.17 7.72 -8.07
N TRP A 52 10.92 8.13 -7.80
CA TRP A 52 10.12 8.95 -8.73
C TRP A 52 9.71 10.33 -8.20
N GLY A 53 10.08 10.69 -6.97
CA GLY A 53 9.78 12.00 -6.40
C GLY A 53 8.28 12.22 -6.26
N ALA A 54 7.81 13.43 -6.58
CA ALA A 54 6.38 13.76 -6.53
C ALA A 54 5.51 12.84 -7.41
N ARG A 55 6.04 12.32 -8.54
CA ARG A 55 5.31 11.38 -9.40
C ARG A 55 5.18 9.98 -8.78
N GLY A 56 6.01 9.66 -7.79
CA GLY A 56 5.93 8.43 -7.01
C GLY A 56 4.62 8.31 -6.22
N GLY A 57 3.94 9.43 -5.97
CA GLY A 57 2.60 9.44 -5.36
C GLY A 57 1.59 8.58 -6.11
N LEU A 58 1.63 8.54 -7.45
CA LEU A 58 0.70 7.71 -8.24
C LEU A 58 0.90 6.22 -8.01
N ALA A 59 2.15 5.77 -7.96
CA ALA A 59 2.48 4.37 -7.67
C ALA A 59 2.07 4.02 -6.23
N ALA A 60 2.32 4.91 -5.28
CA ALA A 60 1.95 4.72 -3.89
C ALA A 60 0.43 4.66 -3.67
N THR A 61 -0.35 5.48 -4.39
CA THR A 61 -1.81 5.39 -4.38
C THR A 61 -2.28 4.02 -4.89
N ALA A 62 -1.68 3.50 -5.96
CA ALA A 62 -2.03 2.18 -6.47
C ALA A 62 -1.71 1.06 -5.45
N VAL A 63 -0.54 1.12 -4.80
CA VAL A 63 -0.18 0.19 -3.70
C VAL A 63 -1.19 0.26 -2.57
N TRP A 64 -1.49 1.48 -2.13
CA TRP A 64 -2.42 1.72 -1.03
C TRP A 64 -3.81 1.17 -1.35
N LEU A 65 -4.34 1.42 -2.55
CA LEU A 65 -5.68 0.97 -2.95
C LEU A 65 -5.84 -0.56 -2.88
N CYS A 66 -4.79 -1.34 -3.17
CA CYS A 66 -4.86 -2.80 -3.13
C CYS A 66 -5.28 -3.35 -1.75
N LEU A 67 -4.83 -2.72 -0.66
CA LEU A 67 -5.13 -3.18 0.70
C LEU A 67 -6.62 -3.10 1.05
N PRO A 68 -7.26 -1.92 1.16
CA PRO A 68 -8.66 -1.82 1.53
C PRO A 68 -9.59 -2.45 0.49
N LEU A 69 -9.22 -2.43 -0.82
CA LEU A 69 -10.01 -3.11 -1.84
C LEU A 69 -10.04 -4.63 -1.63
N SER A 70 -8.92 -5.23 -1.20
CA SER A 70 -8.90 -6.68 -0.95
C SER A 70 -9.87 -7.09 0.16
N HIS A 71 -9.90 -6.36 1.27
CA HIS A 71 -10.85 -6.60 2.35
C HIS A 71 -12.28 -6.26 1.95
N LEU A 72 -12.49 -5.18 1.19
CA LEU A 72 -13.81 -4.81 0.68
C LEU A 72 -14.38 -5.89 -0.24
N ILE A 73 -13.57 -6.43 -1.15
CA ILE A 73 -13.97 -7.50 -2.06
C ILE A 73 -14.30 -8.77 -1.26
N LYS A 74 -13.44 -9.19 -0.32
CA LYS A 74 -13.72 -10.34 0.53
C LYS A 74 -15.02 -10.17 1.32
N HIS A 75 -15.21 -9.00 1.94
CA HIS A 75 -16.42 -8.69 2.71
C HIS A 75 -17.66 -8.75 1.83
N ALA A 76 -17.61 -8.14 0.64
CA ALA A 76 -18.71 -8.17 -0.31
C ALA A 76 -19.04 -9.58 -0.83
N LEU A 77 -18.03 -10.46 -0.94
CA LEU A 77 -18.17 -11.85 -1.37
C LEU A 77 -18.45 -12.82 -0.20
N GLY A 78 -18.49 -12.33 1.05
CA GLY A 78 -18.67 -13.18 2.24
C GLY A 78 -17.52 -14.14 2.50
N TRP A 79 -16.31 -13.84 1.99
CA TRP A 79 -15.13 -14.68 2.20
C TRP A 79 -14.52 -14.46 3.58
N PRO A 80 -13.81 -15.48 4.13
CA PRO A 80 -12.99 -15.30 5.32
C PRO A 80 -12.04 -14.13 5.14
N ASP A 81 -11.93 -13.29 6.17
CA ASP A 81 -11.06 -12.12 6.17
C ASP A 81 -10.13 -12.13 7.38
N THR A 82 -8.95 -11.55 7.25
CA THR A 82 -7.99 -11.38 8.36
C THR A 82 -8.41 -10.22 9.27
N LEU A 83 -9.14 -9.24 8.72
CA LEU A 83 -9.63 -8.09 9.45
C LEU A 83 -10.80 -8.45 10.39
N HIS A 84 -10.57 -8.34 11.70
CA HIS A 84 -11.58 -8.57 12.72
C HIS A 84 -11.77 -7.34 13.62
N PRO A 85 -12.99 -6.79 13.76
CA PRO A 85 -14.24 -7.26 13.13
C PRO A 85 -14.30 -6.91 11.63
N ASN A 86 -14.82 -7.83 10.81
CA ASN A 86 -14.98 -7.63 9.37
C ASN A 86 -16.25 -6.80 9.07
N THR A 87 -16.12 -5.46 9.12
CA THR A 87 -17.22 -4.53 8.83
C THR A 87 -16.75 -3.43 7.88
N TYR A 88 -17.67 -2.81 7.14
CA TYR A 88 -17.38 -1.64 6.31
C TYR A 88 -16.66 -0.52 7.10
N LYS A 89 -17.00 -0.34 8.38
CA LYS A 89 -16.36 0.65 9.24
C LYS A 89 -14.90 0.29 9.52
N SER A 90 -14.61 -0.96 9.83
CA SER A 90 -13.24 -1.44 10.05
C SER A 90 -12.39 -1.31 8.78
N ILE A 91 -12.96 -1.67 7.62
CA ILE A 91 -12.29 -1.56 6.32
C ILE A 91 -12.00 -0.09 6.00
N LEU A 92 -12.94 0.81 6.27
CA LEU A 92 -12.75 2.25 6.09
C LEU A 92 -11.67 2.80 7.04
N MET A 93 -11.66 2.38 8.30
CA MET A 93 -10.61 2.76 9.26
C MET A 93 -9.24 2.25 8.82
N LEU A 94 -9.15 1.02 8.32
CA LEU A 94 -7.92 0.48 7.74
C LEU A 94 -7.47 1.30 6.53
N ALA A 95 -8.39 1.65 5.62
CA ALA A 95 -8.11 2.48 4.46
C ALA A 95 -7.53 3.84 4.87
N ALA A 96 -8.14 4.50 5.86
CA ALA A 96 -7.67 5.79 6.38
C ALA A 96 -6.29 5.68 7.06
N PHE A 97 -6.11 4.67 7.91
CA PHE A 97 -4.84 4.43 8.60
C PHE A 97 -3.71 4.14 7.60
N THR A 98 -3.91 3.22 6.67
CA THR A 98 -2.92 2.88 5.65
C THR A 98 -2.67 4.04 4.67
N LEU A 99 -3.65 4.92 4.44
CA LEU A 99 -3.44 6.14 3.64
C LEU A 99 -2.45 7.09 4.33
N VAL A 100 -2.55 7.26 5.64
CA VAL A 100 -1.58 8.05 6.43
C VAL A 100 -0.18 7.46 6.29
N ILE A 101 -0.04 6.15 6.46
CA ILE A 101 1.24 5.45 6.31
C ILE A 101 1.82 5.64 4.89
N ALA A 102 1.01 5.43 3.86
CA ALA A 102 1.43 5.60 2.48
C ALA A 102 1.86 7.05 2.17
N SER A 103 1.10 8.02 2.68
CA SER A 103 1.40 9.45 2.50
C SER A 103 2.70 9.85 3.19
N LEU A 104 2.91 9.39 4.43
CA LEU A 104 4.15 9.59 5.17
C LEU A 104 5.34 8.97 4.45
N GLY A 105 5.18 7.75 3.91
CA GLY A 105 6.22 7.08 3.16
C GLY A 105 6.62 7.85 1.91
N VAL A 106 5.66 8.23 1.06
CA VAL A 106 5.95 9.04 -0.15
C VAL A 106 6.60 10.38 0.22
N ALA A 107 6.09 11.06 1.24
CA ALA A 107 6.64 12.34 1.69
C ALA A 107 8.09 12.18 2.14
N CYS A 108 8.37 11.20 3.00
CA CYS A 108 9.72 10.88 3.46
C CYS A 108 10.65 10.53 2.29
N GLY A 109 10.23 9.64 1.39
CA GLY A 109 11.04 9.26 0.24
C GLY A 109 11.33 10.44 -0.70
N THR A 110 10.35 11.32 -0.90
CA THR A 110 10.51 12.53 -1.70
C THR A 110 11.48 13.51 -1.04
N LEU A 111 11.43 13.66 0.29
CA LEU A 111 12.38 14.49 1.04
C LEU A 111 13.80 13.92 0.97
N LEU A 112 13.97 12.62 1.19
CA LEU A 112 15.27 11.95 1.09
C LEU A 112 15.91 12.10 -0.29
N ARG A 113 15.09 12.03 -1.35
CA ARG A 113 15.56 12.32 -2.71
C ARG A 113 16.09 13.74 -2.84
N LYS A 114 15.37 14.73 -2.31
CA LYS A 114 15.80 16.14 -2.35
C LYS A 114 17.08 16.38 -1.56
N LEU A 115 17.30 15.67 -0.46
CA LEU A 115 18.52 15.81 0.35
C LEU A 115 19.76 15.18 -0.31
N ARG A 116 19.56 14.24 -1.25
CA ARG A 116 20.65 13.57 -1.98
C ARG A 116 21.14 14.35 -3.21
N HIS A 117 20.38 15.35 -3.65
CA HIS A 117 20.66 16.17 -4.83
C HIS A 117 20.95 17.61 -4.43
#